data_AF-A0A8T4F6A1-F1
#
_entry.id   AF-A0A8T4F6A1-F1
#
_cell.length_a   1.000
_cell.length_b   1.000
_cell.length_c   1.000
_cell.angle_alpha   90.00
_cell.angle_beta   90.00
_cell.angle_gamma   90.00
#
_symmetry.space_group_name_H-M   'P 1'
#
loop_
_entity.id
_entity.type
_entity.pdbx_description
1 polymer ?
#
loop_
_entity_poly.entity_id
_entity_poly.type
_entity_poly.pdbx_seq_one_letter_code
_entity_poly.pdbx_strand_id
1 'polypeptide(L)'
;MREPFPGDHEPTRYDLRISGHLEDHWSAWLAGSILIREDDGTTTLRAPAVDQAALHGLLGRIRDLGLKLISVYAVDDPRSRSGPQDPVGGVRNIASAITPGRRPGARPRRDGR
;
A
#
# COMPACT_ATOMS: atom_id res chain seq x y z
N MET A 1 18.50 -26.81 -2.64
CA MET A 1 18.15 -25.42 -2.99
C MET A 1 16.82 -25.12 -2.32
N ARG A 2 16.75 -24.16 -1.38
CA ARG A 2 15.48 -23.72 -0.80
C ARG A 2 14.89 -22.68 -1.74
N GLU A 3 13.66 -22.89 -2.20
CA GLU A 3 12.94 -21.92 -3.00
C GLU A 3 12.58 -20.71 -2.10
N PRO A 4 12.77 -19.45 -2.56
CA PRO A 4 12.37 -18.28 -1.79
C PRO A 4 10.85 -18.29 -1.62
N PHE A 5 10.36 -18.01 -0.41
CA PHE A 5 8.92 -17.96 -0.18
C PHE A 5 8.37 -16.71 -0.89
N PRO A 6 7.22 -16.80 -1.57
CA PRO A 6 6.51 -15.62 -2.09
C PRO A 6 6.03 -14.79 -0.88
N GLY A 7 6.92 -13.94 -0.36
CA GLY A 7 6.77 -13.24 0.90
C GLY A 7 8.08 -12.64 1.43
N ASP A 8 9.25 -13.07 0.94
CA ASP A 8 10.57 -12.51 1.31
C ASP A 8 10.86 -11.12 0.69
N HIS A 9 9.82 -10.34 0.38
CA HIS A 9 10.01 -8.95 -0.04
C HIS A 9 9.84 -8.08 1.19
N GLU A 10 10.95 -7.52 1.68
CA GLU A 10 10.88 -6.48 2.69
C GLU A 10 10.07 -5.31 2.12
N PRO A 11 9.04 -4.84 2.84
CA PRO A 11 8.18 -3.78 2.34
C PRO A 11 8.99 -2.51 2.15
N THR A 12 8.73 -1.83 1.03
CA THR A 12 9.47 -0.63 0.61
C THR A 12 9.27 0.56 1.55
N ARG A 13 8.24 0.54 2.40
CA ARG A 13 7.98 1.59 3.40
C ARG A 13 7.07 1.07 4.53
N TYR A 14 7.17 1.68 5.70
CA TYR A 14 6.21 1.50 6.79
C TYR A 14 5.48 2.81 7.12
N ASP A 15 4.16 2.73 7.21
CA ASP A 15 3.29 3.83 7.64
C ASP A 15 2.73 3.48 9.03
N LEU A 16 3.15 4.23 10.06
CA LEU A 16 2.74 4.03 11.45
C LEU A 16 1.78 5.14 11.85
N ARG A 17 0.62 4.80 12.43
CA ARG A 17 -0.33 5.78 12.95
C ARG A 17 -0.25 5.80 14.47
N ILE A 18 -0.04 6.99 15.03
CA ILE A 18 0.04 7.21 16.49
C ILE A 18 -1.00 8.22 16.94
N SER A 19 -1.47 8.08 18.18
CA SER A 19 -2.41 9.02 18.79
C SER A 19 -1.70 10.28 19.25
N GLY A 20 -2.31 11.44 18.99
CA GLY A 20 -1.76 12.74 19.30
C GLY A 20 -1.06 13.40 18.10
N HIS A 21 -0.81 14.70 18.23
CA HIS A 21 -0.04 15.47 17.27
C HIS A 21 1.42 15.48 17.68
N LEU A 22 2.26 14.87 16.85
CA LEU A 22 3.69 14.93 17.02
C LEU A 22 4.22 16.15 16.24
N GLU A 23 5.02 16.96 16.92
CA GLU A 23 5.68 18.09 16.29
C GLU A 23 6.84 17.65 15.39
N ASP A 24 7.15 18.49 14.40
CA ASP A 24 8.16 18.21 13.38
C ASP A 24 9.56 17.94 13.95
N HIS A 25 9.88 18.44 15.16
CA HIS A 25 11.17 18.22 15.82
C HIS A 25 11.45 16.76 16.18
N TRP A 26 10.41 15.92 16.29
CA TRP A 26 10.56 14.48 16.56
C TRP A 26 10.95 13.66 15.32
N SER A 27 10.86 14.23 14.11
CA SER A 27 11.18 13.53 12.85
C SER A 27 12.61 12.98 12.84
N ALA A 28 13.58 13.80 13.24
CA ALA A 28 15.00 13.41 13.33
C ALA A 28 15.21 12.28 14.35
N TRP A 29 14.53 12.35 15.50
CA TRP A 29 14.61 11.33 16.53
C TRP A 29 13.92 10.03 16.11
N LEU A 30 12.91 10.09 15.26
CA LEU A 30 12.21 8.94 14.68
C LEU A 30 12.84 8.49 13.36
N ALA A 31 14.17 8.43 13.32
CA ALA A 31 14.96 7.94 12.19
C ALA A 31 14.77 8.74 10.90
N GLY A 32 14.50 10.05 10.99
CA GLY A 32 14.27 10.89 9.82
C GLY A 32 12.94 10.60 9.12
N SER A 33 11.98 10.01 9.84
CA SER A 33 10.66 9.69 9.28
C SER A 33 9.86 10.96 9.01
N ILE A 34 9.02 10.92 7.97
CA ILE A 34 8.12 12.02 7.64
C ILE A 34 6.91 11.95 8.57
N LEU A 35 6.66 13.04 9.29
CA LEU A 35 5.51 13.20 10.17
C LEU A 35 4.40 13.95 9.43
N ILE A 36 3.20 13.37 9.40
CA ILE A 36 2.02 13.96 8.80
C ILE A 36 0.97 14.05 9.89
N ARG A 37 0.59 15.26 10.26
CA ARG A 37 -0.49 15.51 11.23
C ARG A 37 -1.81 15.37 10.50
N GLU A 38 -2.65 14.49 10.99
CA GLU A 38 -3.98 14.21 10.44
C GLU A 38 -5.03 15.00 11.24
N ASP A 39 -6.12 15.41 10.58
CA ASP A 39 -7.18 16.23 11.20
C ASP A 39 -7.94 15.51 12.33
N ASP A 40 -7.84 14.18 12.41
CA ASP A 40 -8.47 13.36 13.45
C ASP A 40 -7.69 13.33 14.77
N GLY A 41 -6.68 14.18 14.93
CA GLY A 41 -5.86 14.22 16.14
C GLY A 41 -4.78 13.14 16.20
N THR A 42 -4.44 12.53 15.06
CA THR A 42 -3.39 11.51 14.96
C THR A 42 -2.22 12.02 14.14
N THR A 43 -1.09 11.30 14.24
CA THR A 43 0.07 11.55 13.39
C THR A 43 0.42 10.28 12.65
N THR A 44 0.53 10.40 11.33
CA THR A 44 1.06 9.35 10.46
C THR A 44 2.55 9.56 10.29
N LEU A 45 3.32 8.55 10.65
CA LEU A 45 4.76 8.50 10.53
C LEU A 45 5.13 7.57 9.37
N ARG A 46 5.75 8.15 8.34
CA ARG A 46 6.24 7.39 7.18
C ARG A 46 7.73 7.16 7.34
N ALA A 47 8.09 5.92 7.65
CA ALA A 47 9.46 5.46 7.71
C ALA A 47 9.82 4.76 6.39
N PRO A 48 10.90 5.14 5.70
CA PRO A 48 11.38 4.41 4.50
C PRO A 48 11.62 2.92 4.81
N ALA A 49 11.72 2.07 3.79
CA ALA A 49 12.07 0.65 3.94
C ALA A 49 13.26 0.50 4.90
N VAL A 50 12.94 0.14 6.14
CA VAL A 50 13.89 -0.09 7.21
C VAL A 50 13.83 -1.57 7.52
N ASP A 51 14.98 -2.23 7.60
CA ASP A 51 15.08 -3.62 8.04
C ASP A 51 14.30 -3.80 9.35
N GLN A 52 13.86 -5.03 9.63
CA GLN A 52 13.06 -5.33 10.83
C GLN A 52 13.64 -4.75 12.12
N ALA A 53 14.97 -4.75 12.30
CA ALA A 53 15.62 -4.18 13.49
C ALA A 53 15.34 -2.67 13.66
N ALA A 54 15.35 -1.92 12.56
CA ALA A 54 15.11 -0.48 12.59
C ALA A 54 13.62 -0.16 12.78
N LEU A 55 12.70 -0.97 12.24
CA LEU A 55 11.28 -0.90 12.60
C LEU A 55 11.08 -1.13 14.11
N HIS A 56 11.70 -2.17 14.68
CA HIS A 56 11.61 -2.44 16.10
C HIS A 56 12.20 -1.30 16.96
N GLY A 57 13.29 -0.68 16.51
CA GLY A 57 13.85 0.51 17.15
C GLY A 57 12.88 1.69 17.14
N LEU A 58 12.20 1.94 16.01
CA LEU A 58 11.19 2.98 15.87
C LEU A 58 9.98 2.74 16.80
N LEU A 59 9.49 1.50 16.88
CA LEU A 59 8.42 1.13 17.81
C LEU A 59 8.85 1.32 19.27
N GLY A 60 10.10 1.02 19.60
CA GLY A 60 10.68 1.29 20.92
C GLY A 60 10.67 2.78 21.26
N ARG A 61 11.03 3.66 20.32
CA ARG A 61 11.00 5.12 20.50
C ARG A 61 9.58 5.65 20.70
N ILE A 62 8.61 5.15 19.94
CA ILE A 62 7.18 5.52 20.12
C ILE A 62 6.72 5.15 21.55
N ARG A 63 7.11 3.97 22.03
CA ARG A 63 6.82 3.53 23.40
C ARG A 63 7.48 4.42 24.46
N ASP A 64 8.73 4.84 24.24
CA ASP A 64 9.49 5.69 25.16
C ASP A 64 8.84 7.07 25.34
N LEU A 65 8.22 7.61 24.27
CA LEU A 65 7.41 8.84 24.35
C LEU A 65 6.05 8.66 25.04
N GLY A 66 5.70 7.43 25.43
CA GLY A 66 4.38 7.12 25.97
C GLY A 66 3.23 7.31 24.96
N LEU A 67 3.55 7.36 23.65
CA LEU A 67 2.56 7.56 22.60
C LEU A 67 1.84 6.24 22.30
N LYS A 68 0.52 6.33 22.11
CA LYS A 68 -0.29 5.18 21.75
C LYS A 68 -0.16 4.89 20.26
N LEU A 69 0.45 3.75 19.92
CA LEU A 69 0.41 3.22 18.56
C LEU A 69 -1.00 2.73 18.22
N ILE A 70 -1.54 3.23 17.11
CA ILE A 70 -2.86 2.91 16.60
C ILE A 70 -2.76 1.82 15.53
N SER A 71 -1.81 1.96 14.59
CA SER A 71 -1.70 1.04 13.44
C SER A 71 -0.28 1.02 12.87
N VAL A 72 0.09 -0.08 12.22
CA VAL A 72 1.31 -0.22 11.42
C VAL A 72 0.92 -0.86 10.09
N TYR A 73 1.28 -0.20 8.99
CA TYR A 73 1.04 -0.70 7.64
C TYR A 73 2.36 -0.85 6.90
N ALA A 74 2.59 -2.05 6.37
CA ALA A 74 3.66 -2.34 5.41
C ALA A 74 3.19 -1.92 4.02
N VAL A 75 3.91 -1.01 3.38
CA VAL A 75 3.63 -0.53 2.03
C VAL A 75 4.70 -1.11 1.10
N ASP A 76 4.27 -2.03 0.25
CA ASP A 76 5.09 -2.56 -0.84
C ASP A 76 5.03 -1.61 -2.03
N ASP A 77 6.17 -1.22 -2.58
CA ASP A 77 6.21 -0.52 -3.84
C ASP A 77 6.13 -1.53 -4.99
N PRO A 78 5.10 -1.48 -5.85
CA PRO A 78 4.92 -2.46 -6.90
C PRO A 78 5.99 -2.40 -8.00
N ARG A 79 6.91 -1.41 -7.97
CA ARG A 79 8.08 -1.32 -8.86
C ARG A 79 9.33 -1.94 -8.22
N SER A 80 9.36 -2.07 -6.89
CA SER A 80 10.31 -2.90 -6.14
C SER A 80 10.05 -4.39 -6.32
N ARG A 81 8.91 -4.75 -6.95
CA ARG A 81 8.67 -6.06 -7.59
C ARG A 81 9.61 -6.28 -8.78
N SER A 82 10.91 -6.25 -8.55
CA SER A 82 11.92 -6.66 -9.52
C SER A 82 12.33 -8.10 -9.23
N GLY A 83 11.41 -9.01 -9.53
CA GLY A 83 11.66 -10.41 -9.85
C GLY A 83 10.76 -10.75 -11.05
N PRO A 84 11.19 -11.61 -11.99
CA PRO A 84 10.42 -11.90 -13.19
C PRO A 84 9.05 -12.44 -12.77
N GLN A 85 7.99 -11.65 -12.98
CA GLN A 85 6.64 -12.17 -13.03
C GLN A 85 6.55 -12.95 -14.34
N ASP A 86 6.88 -14.24 -14.30
CA ASP A 86 6.51 -15.19 -15.36
C ASP A 86 4.98 -15.28 -15.43
N PRO A 87 4.33 -14.86 -16.52
CA PRO A 87 2.96 -15.25 -16.79
C PRO A 87 2.99 -16.67 -17.35
N VAL A 88 3.23 -17.69 -16.51
CA VAL A 88 2.99 -19.09 -16.93
C VAL A 88 1.50 -19.38 -16.85
N GLY A 89 0.82 -19.04 -17.93
CA GLY A 89 -0.60 -19.26 -18.12
C GLY A 89 -1.01 -19.06 -19.58
N GLY A 90 -0.19 -19.58 -20.50
CA GLY A 90 -0.57 -19.64 -21.90
C GLY A 90 -1.73 -20.60 -22.11
N VAL A 91 -2.86 -20.08 -22.57
CA VAL A 91 -3.55 -20.66 -23.73
C VAL A 91 -4.10 -19.54 -24.58
N ARG A 92 -3.38 -19.32 -25.69
CA ARG A 92 -3.80 -18.56 -26.85
C ARG A 92 -4.85 -19.42 -27.56
N ASN A 93 -6.08 -18.93 -27.72
CA ASN A 93 -6.78 -19.23 -28.95
C ASN A 93 -7.40 -17.99 -29.57
N ILE A 94 -7.08 -17.86 -30.84
CA ILE A 94 -7.34 -16.77 -31.76
C ILE A 94 -8.67 -17.02 -32.47
N ALA A 95 -9.57 -16.05 -32.44
CA ALA A 95 -10.61 -15.89 -33.44
C ALA A 95 -11.02 -14.41 -33.51
N SER A 96 -10.19 -13.61 -34.16
CA SER A 96 -10.64 -12.46 -34.95
C SER A 96 -11.31 -13.03 -36.21
N ALA A 97 -12.33 -12.48 -36.85
CA ALA A 97 -13.08 -11.24 -36.79
C ALA A 97 -14.37 -11.47 -37.61
N ILE A 98 -15.44 -10.69 -37.41
CA ILE A 98 -16.17 -9.98 -38.49
C ILE A 98 -17.39 -9.21 -37.92
N THR A 99 -17.31 -7.89 -38.02
CA THR A 99 -18.39 -6.88 -38.02
C THR A 99 -18.58 -6.47 -39.50
N PRO A 100 -19.73 -6.00 -40.08
CA PRO A 100 -20.74 -5.10 -39.48
C PRO A 100 -22.22 -5.37 -39.86
N GLY A 101 -23.16 -4.72 -39.15
CA GLY A 101 -24.57 -4.74 -39.53
C GLY A 101 -25.49 -3.79 -38.75
N ARG A 102 -25.31 -2.48 -38.92
CA ARG A 102 -26.34 -1.43 -39.10
C ARG A 102 -27.61 -1.40 -38.18
N ARG A 103 -27.70 -0.29 -37.41
CA ARG A 103 -28.83 0.32 -36.65
C ARG A 103 -30.15 0.49 -37.48
N PRO A 104 -31.28 1.09 -36.99
CA PRO A 104 -31.69 1.55 -35.64
C PRO A 104 -33.17 1.18 -35.25
N GLY A 105 -33.62 1.51 -34.03
CA GLY A 105 -35.05 1.87 -33.86
C GLY A 105 -35.68 1.69 -32.47
N ALA A 106 -36.24 2.79 -31.97
CA ALA A 106 -37.37 2.89 -31.03
C ALA A 106 -37.16 2.63 -29.51
N ARG A 107 -36.99 3.75 -28.80
CA ARG A 107 -37.54 4.07 -27.46
C ARG A 107 -39.10 3.96 -27.45
N PRO A 108 -39.83 4.16 -26.32
CA PRO A 108 -39.58 3.81 -24.92
C PRO A 108 -40.86 3.38 -24.12
N ARG A 109 -40.66 3.06 -22.82
CA ARG A 109 -41.57 3.20 -21.64
C ARG A 109 -42.91 2.43 -21.57
N ARG A 110 -43.13 1.77 -20.43
CA ARG A 110 -44.33 2.01 -19.62
C ARG A 110 -44.11 1.70 -18.13
N ASP A 111 -44.45 2.69 -17.32
CA ASP A 111 -44.48 2.70 -15.87
C ASP A 111 -45.65 1.83 -15.37
N GLY A 112 -45.40 1.06 -14.31
CA GLY A 112 -46.38 0.20 -13.66
C GLY A 112 -47.33 1.00 -12.77
N ARG A 113 -48.59 0.60 -12.75
CA ARG A 113 -49.58 1.02 -11.77
C ARG A 113 -49.97 -0.20 -10.95
#